data_AF-A0A127QDK8-F1
#
_entry.id   AF-A0A127QDK8-F1
#
_cell.length_a   1.000
_cell.length_b   1.000
_cell.length_c   1.000
_cell.angle_alpha   90.00
_cell.angle_beta   90.00
_cell.angle_gamma   90.00
#
_symmetry.space_group_name_H-M   'P 1'
#
loop_
_entity.id
_entity.type
_entity.pdbx_description
1 polymer ?
#
loop_
_entity_poly.entity_id
_entity_poly.type
_entity_poly.pdbx_seq_one_letter_code
_entity_poly.pdbx_strand_id
1 'polypeptide(L)'
;MSGLVSTAKNMFALVISRIELAALEFSEIGAHLLKLFLVCALSIVALWFALAFWSALVVVLAWESMGWKILVILGAFFTLLALGSALYVRSVLRQGRLGLPITMAELRKDRDAIL
;
A
#
# COMPACT_ATOMS: atom_id res chain seq x y z
N MET A 1 22.27 -6.90 -48.79
CA MET A 1 21.46 -7.56 -47.74
C MET A 1 22.20 -7.77 -46.41
N SER A 2 23.34 -7.11 -46.13
CA SER A 2 24.10 -7.29 -44.87
C SER A 2 23.82 -6.24 -43.78
N GLY A 3 23.45 -5.01 -44.14
CA GLY A 3 23.23 -3.91 -43.18
C GLY A 3 21.94 -4.02 -42.35
N LEU A 4 20.93 -4.73 -42.83
CA LEU A 4 19.66 -4.90 -42.10
C LEU A 4 19.81 -5.87 -40.92
N VAL A 5 20.64 -6.91 -41.09
CA VAL A 5 20.93 -7.92 -40.06
C VAL A 5 21.79 -7.33 -38.93
N SER A 6 22.75 -6.47 -39.24
CA SER A 6 23.56 -5.81 -38.21
C SER A 6 22.74 -4.78 -37.40
N THR A 7 21.86 -4.04 -38.06
CA THR A 7 20.97 -3.07 -37.40
C THR A 7 19.98 -3.77 -36.48
N ALA A 8 19.39 -4.89 -36.94
CA ALA A 8 18.53 -5.72 -36.10
C ALA A 8 19.28 -6.23 -34.86
N LYS A 9 20.49 -6.76 -35.03
CA LYS A 9 21.32 -7.28 -33.94
C LYS A 9 21.67 -6.19 -32.91
N ASN A 10 21.99 -4.98 -33.36
CA ASN A 10 22.23 -3.85 -32.46
C ASN A 10 20.97 -3.41 -31.72
N MET A 11 19.80 -3.42 -32.38
CA MET A 11 18.54 -3.13 -31.70
C MET A 11 18.21 -4.16 -30.63
N PHE A 12 18.40 -5.46 -30.90
CA PHE A 12 18.22 -6.51 -29.89
C PHE A 12 19.19 -6.35 -28.71
N ALA A 13 20.47 -6.05 -28.98
CA ALA A 13 21.46 -5.82 -27.92
C ALA A 13 21.09 -4.62 -27.03
N LEU A 14 20.55 -3.56 -27.62
CA LEU A 14 20.14 -2.35 -26.91
C LEU A 14 18.89 -2.61 -26.05
N VAL A 15 17.93 -3.39 -26.55
CA VAL A 15 16.75 -3.82 -25.78
C VAL A 15 17.15 -4.72 -24.62
N ILE A 16 18.03 -5.70 -24.83
CA ILE A 16 18.58 -6.56 -23.76
C ILE A 16 19.23 -5.70 -22.66
N SER A 17 20.07 -4.74 -23.04
CA SER A 17 20.77 -3.88 -22.09
C SER A 17 19.81 -3.01 -21.26
N ARG A 18 18.70 -2.53 -21.87
CA ARG A 18 17.66 -1.78 -21.13
C ARG A 18 16.87 -2.66 -20.18
N ILE A 19 16.61 -3.92 -20.54
CA ILE A 19 15.94 -4.90 -19.68
C ILE A 19 16.85 -5.27 -18.49
N GLU A 20 18.14 -5.51 -18.72
CA GLU A 20 19.10 -5.77 -17.64
C GLU A 20 19.19 -4.61 -16.66
N LEU A 21 19.21 -3.38 -17.17
CA LEU A 21 19.27 -2.19 -16.35
C LEU A 21 17.97 -1.97 -15.55
N ALA A 22 16.81 -2.17 -16.18
CA ALA A 22 15.51 -2.14 -15.50
C ALA A 22 15.37 -3.25 -14.45
N ALA A 23 15.89 -4.45 -14.70
CA ALA A 23 15.88 -5.56 -13.75
C ALA A 23 16.78 -5.27 -12.53
N LEU A 24 17.94 -4.66 -12.75
CA LEU A 24 18.83 -4.20 -11.68
C LEU A 24 18.17 -3.11 -10.82
N GLU A 25 17.63 -2.07 -11.46
CA GLU A 25 16.90 -0.99 -10.77
C GLU A 25 15.69 -1.52 -9.99
N PHE A 26 14.94 -2.48 -10.56
CA PHE A 26 13.80 -3.09 -9.89
C PHE A 26 14.22 -3.94 -8.67
N SER A 27 15.37 -4.60 -8.73
CA SER A 27 15.92 -5.35 -7.59
C SER A 27 16.33 -4.42 -6.44
N GLU A 28 16.89 -3.25 -6.76
CA GLU A 28 17.31 -2.25 -5.78
C GLU A 28 16.10 -1.55 -5.15
N ILE A 29 15.11 -1.17 -5.97
CA ILE A 29 13.82 -0.64 -5.50
C ILE A 29 13.11 -1.67 -4.62
N GLY A 30 13.11 -2.95 -5.01
CA GLY A 30 12.52 -4.04 -4.22
C GLY A 30 13.11 -4.15 -2.81
N ALA A 31 14.44 -4.06 -2.68
CA ALA A 31 15.11 -4.06 -1.38
C ALA A 31 14.71 -2.86 -0.51
N HIS A 32 14.61 -1.67 -1.11
CA HIS A 32 14.14 -0.46 -0.43
C HIS A 32 12.66 -0.56 -0.02
N LEU A 33 11.80 -1.11 -0.88
CA LEU A 33 10.39 -1.34 -0.59
C LEU A 33 10.21 -2.33 0.55
N LEU A 34 10.98 -3.42 0.60
CA LEU A 34 10.95 -4.37 1.71
C LEU A 34 11.36 -3.70 3.03
N LYS A 35 12.42 -2.88 3.02
CA LYS A 35 12.84 -2.11 4.21
C LYS A 35 11.75 -1.14 4.66
N LEU A 36 11.12 -0.43 3.74
CA LEU A 36 10.06 0.52 4.04
C LEU A 36 8.80 -0.19 4.55
N PHE A 37 8.44 -1.33 3.96
CA PHE A 37 7.36 -2.20 4.43
C PHE A 37 7.60 -2.71 5.84
N LEU A 38 8.81 -3.18 6.14
CA LEU A 38 9.19 -3.61 7.50
C LEU A 38 9.09 -2.47 8.52
N VAL A 39 9.59 -1.27 8.17
CA VAL A 39 9.47 -0.10 9.03
C VAL A 39 8.00 0.28 9.24
N CYS A 40 7.18 0.31 8.18
CA CYS A 40 5.76 0.57 8.29
C CYS A 40 5.05 -0.47 9.16
N ALA A 41 5.32 -1.76 8.99
CA ALA A 41 4.76 -2.83 9.81
C ALA A 41 5.13 -2.66 11.29
N LEU A 42 6.42 -2.41 11.56
CA LEU A 42 6.91 -2.16 12.91
C LEU A 42 6.27 -0.91 13.53
N SER A 43 6.12 0.16 12.75
CA SER A 43 5.43 1.38 13.17
C SER A 43 3.97 1.13 13.49
N ILE A 44 3.24 0.34 12.67
CA ILE A 44 1.84 0.00 12.93
C ILE A 44 1.70 -0.75 14.27
N VAL A 45 2.59 -1.72 14.53
CA VAL A 45 2.60 -2.46 15.79
C VAL A 45 2.90 -1.54 16.97
N ALA A 46 3.92 -0.69 16.86
CA ALA A 46 4.28 0.28 17.90
C ALA A 46 3.13 1.27 18.19
N LEU A 47 2.45 1.72 17.13
CA LEU A 47 1.30 2.61 17.23
C LEU A 47 0.15 1.92 17.95
N TRP A 48 -0.14 0.66 17.65
CA TRP A 48 -1.13 -0.16 18.37
C TRP A 48 -0.82 -0.27 19.86
N PHE A 49 0.42 -0.56 20.22
CA PHE A 49 0.84 -0.60 21.63
C PHE A 49 0.66 0.76 22.31
N ALA A 50 1.13 1.83 21.68
CA ALA A 50 0.96 3.18 22.22
C ALA A 50 -0.53 3.49 22.45
N LEU A 51 -1.39 3.17 21.48
CA LEU A 51 -2.83 3.42 21.55
C LEU A 51 -3.48 2.62 22.69
N ALA A 52 -3.09 1.36 22.89
CA ALA A 52 -3.55 0.53 24.00
C ALA A 52 -3.13 1.09 25.37
N PHE A 53 -1.86 1.49 25.52
CA PHE A 53 -1.36 2.06 26.78
C PHE A 53 -2.00 3.40 27.10
N TRP A 54 -2.17 4.28 26.12
CA TRP A 54 -2.88 5.55 26.29
C TRP A 54 -4.34 5.32 26.70
N SER A 55 -5.01 4.36 26.06
CA SER A 55 -6.38 3.98 26.41
C SER A 55 -6.47 3.47 27.86
N ALA A 56 -5.57 2.58 28.27
CA ALA A 56 -5.51 2.06 29.63
C ALA A 56 -5.24 3.18 30.65
N LEU A 57 -4.31 4.09 30.34
CA LEU A 57 -3.98 5.24 31.18
C LEU A 57 -5.20 6.14 31.41
N VAL A 58 -5.95 6.46 30.35
CA VAL A 58 -7.19 7.23 30.43
C VAL A 58 -8.23 6.51 31.30
N VAL A 59 -8.38 5.19 31.13
CA VAL A 59 -9.31 4.40 31.94
C VAL A 59 -8.94 4.46 33.41
N VAL A 60 -7.66 4.25 33.76
CA VAL A 60 -7.18 4.27 35.16
C VAL A 60 -7.37 5.65 35.79
N LEU A 61 -7.01 6.73 35.08
CA LEU A 61 -7.16 8.10 35.58
C LEU A 61 -8.63 8.50 35.78
N ALA A 62 -9.51 8.08 34.88
CA ALA A 62 -10.93 8.43 34.95
C ALA A 62 -11.77 7.43 35.76
N TRP A 63 -11.18 6.32 36.21
CA TRP A 63 -11.89 5.24 36.89
C TRP A 63 -12.60 5.71 38.16
N GLU A 64 -11.90 6.45 39.02
CA GLU A 64 -12.45 6.96 40.28
C GLU A 64 -13.59 7.96 40.05
N SER A 65 -13.57 8.71 38.95
CA SER A 65 -14.58 9.73 38.64
C SER A 65 -15.83 9.17 37.94
N MET A 66 -15.64 8.24 37.00
CA MET A 66 -16.70 7.80 36.09
C MET A 66 -16.98 6.29 36.14
N GLY A 67 -16.09 5.49 36.73
CA GLY A 67 -16.19 4.03 36.80
C GLY A 67 -16.42 3.40 35.43
N TRP A 68 -17.45 2.57 35.32
CA TRP A 68 -17.80 1.85 34.09
C TRP A 68 -18.16 2.77 32.89
N LYS A 69 -18.57 4.02 33.13
CA LYS A 69 -18.98 4.94 32.05
C LYS A 69 -17.83 5.28 31.11
N ILE A 70 -16.59 5.31 31.60
CA ILE A 70 -15.43 5.61 30.75
C ILE A 70 -15.22 4.54 29.68
N LEU A 71 -15.52 3.28 29.99
CA LEU A 71 -15.40 2.17 29.04
C LEU A 71 -16.38 2.33 27.88
N VAL A 72 -17.61 2.79 28.17
CA VAL A 72 -18.62 3.05 27.15
C VAL A 72 -18.22 4.23 26.27
N ILE A 73 -17.72 5.32 26.87
CA ILE A 73 -17.27 6.50 26.13
C ILE A 73 -16.09 6.15 25.21
N LEU A 74 -15.11 5.42 25.75
CA LEU A 74 -13.93 5.02 25.00
C LEU A 74 -14.27 4.02 23.89
N GLY A 75 -15.16 3.06 24.18
CA GLY A 75 -15.69 2.13 23.18
C GLY A 75 -16.47 2.83 22.06
N ALA A 76 -17.30 3.82 22.40
CA ALA A 76 -18.01 4.64 21.43
C ALA A 76 -17.04 5.47 20.57
N PHE A 77 -16.00 6.05 21.18
CA PHE A 77 -14.95 6.78 20.47
C PHE A 77 -14.22 5.90 19.43
N PHE A 78 -13.80 4.70 19.84
CA PHE A 78 -13.15 3.76 18.91
C PHE A 78 -14.08 3.24 17.82
N THR A 79 -15.35 3.03 18.15
CA THR A 79 -16.37 2.61 17.17
C THR A 79 -16.61 3.71 16.13
N LEU A 80 -16.67 4.98 16.55
CA LEU A 80 -16.79 6.11 15.63
C LEU A 80 -15.56 6.27 14.74
N LEU A 81 -14.35 6.09 15.29
CA LEU A 81 -13.12 6.08 14.49
C LEU A 81 -13.12 4.94 13.46
N ALA A 82 -13.54 3.74 13.85
CA ALA A 82 -13.66 2.59 12.94
C ALA A 82 -14.71 2.82 11.86
N LEU A 83 -15.87 3.40 12.19
CA LEU A 83 -16.88 3.77 11.20
C LEU A 83 -16.35 4.83 10.24
N GLY A 84 -15.69 5.87 10.76
CA GLY A 84 -15.10 6.94 9.97
C GLY A 84 -14.05 6.41 8.98
N SER A 85 -13.17 5.52 9.43
CA SER A 85 -12.16 4.90 8.56
C SER A 85 -12.80 3.98 7.52
N ALA A 86 -13.81 3.19 7.88
CA ALA A 86 -14.54 2.32 6.95
C ALA A 86 -15.26 3.14 5.85
N LEU A 87 -15.91 4.24 6.23
CA LEU A 87 -16.56 5.16 5.29
C LEU A 87 -15.54 5.87 4.39
N TYR A 88 -14.39 6.28 4.94
CA TYR A 88 -13.31 6.86 4.17
C TYR A 88 -12.76 5.87 3.13
N VAL A 89 -12.45 4.64 3.54
CA VAL A 89 -11.99 3.58 2.62
C VAL A 89 -13.05 3.31 1.55
N ARG A 90 -14.33 3.24 1.93
CA ARG A 90 -15.44 3.07 0.97
C ARG A 90 -15.56 4.24 0.00
N SER A 91 -15.31 5.47 0.45
CA SER A 91 -15.28 6.67 -0.39
C SER A 91 -14.11 6.63 -1.38
N VAL A 92 -12.91 6.27 -0.92
CA VAL A 92 -11.71 6.13 -1.76
C VAL A 92 -11.88 5.03 -2.82
N LEU A 93 -12.44 3.88 -2.43
CA LEU A 93 -12.79 2.79 -3.35
C LEU A 93 -13.80 3.25 -4.41
N ARG A 94 -14.84 3.98 -3.98
CA ARG A 94 -15.89 4.50 -4.87
C ARG A 94 -15.37 5.59 -5.83
N GLN A 95 -14.33 6.33 -5.45
CA GLN A 95 -13.64 7.27 -6.33
C GLN A 95 -12.78 6.58 -7.41
N GLY A 96 -12.72 5.24 -7.45
CA GLY A 96 -12.01 4.50 -8.49
C GLY A 96 -10.48 4.65 -8.42
N ARG A 97 -9.95 5.23 -7.34
CA ARG A 97 -8.52 5.54 -7.18
C ARG A 97 -7.64 4.34 -6.79
N LEU A 98 -8.25 3.17 -6.62
CA LEU A 98 -7.57 1.93 -6.25
C LEU A 98 -7.46 0.91 -7.39
N GLY A 99 -8.25 1.06 -8.45
CA GLY A 99 -7.98 0.34 -9.68
C GLY A 99 -7.03 1.19 -10.51
N LEU A 100 -5.87 0.66 -10.88
CA LEU A 100 -5.08 1.18 -12.01
C LEU A 100 -5.96 1.07 -13.26
N PRO A 101 -6.76 2.11 -13.62
CA PRO A 101 -7.78 1.95 -14.65
C PRO A 101 -7.10 1.86 -16.02
N ILE A 102 -5.94 2.51 -16.13
CA ILE A 102 -5.05 2.52 -17.29
C ILE A 102 -4.42 1.12 -17.46
N THR A 103 -3.84 0.53 -16.41
CA THR A 103 -3.20 -0.81 -16.51
C THR A 103 -4.21 -1.93 -16.78
N MET A 104 -5.42 -1.88 -16.20
CA MET A 104 -6.44 -2.88 -16.52
C MET A 104 -7.07 -2.68 -17.90
N ALA A 105 -7.16 -1.44 -18.39
CA ALA A 105 -7.57 -1.19 -19.77
C ALA A 105 -6.50 -1.66 -20.77
N GLU A 106 -5.22 -1.51 -20.45
CA GLU A 106 -4.10 -2.04 -21.25
C GLU A 106 -4.05 -3.57 -21.25
N LEU A 107 -4.18 -4.22 -20.09
CA LEU A 107 -4.23 -5.69 -20.00
C LEU A 107 -5.43 -6.28 -20.76
N ARG A 108 -6.58 -5.57 -20.78
CA ARG A 108 -7.75 -6.02 -21.53
C ARG A 108 -7.55 -5.90 -23.04
N LYS A 109 -6.86 -4.85 -23.50
CA LYS A 109 -6.53 -4.64 -24.90
C LYS A 109 -5.53 -5.67 -25.43
N ASP A 110 -4.56 -6.07 -24.61
CA ASP A 110 -3.65 -7.18 -24.92
C ASP A 110 -4.38 -8.52 -24.99
N ARG A 111 -5.34 -8.77 -24.09
CA ARG A 111 -6.17 -9.98 -24.13
C ARG A 111 -7.04 -10.06 -25.38
N ASP A 112 -7.68 -8.96 -25.76
CA ASP A 112 -8.55 -8.89 -26.93
C ASP A 112 -7.76 -8.90 -28.25
N ALA A 113 -6.44 -8.72 -28.23
CA ALA A 113 -5.57 -8.93 -29.39
C ALA A 113 -5.16 -10.40 -29.60
N ILE A 114 -5.33 -11.25 -28.58
CA ILE A 114 -4.97 -12.67 -28.60
C ILE A 114 -6.19 -13.57 -28.96
N LEU A 115 -7.42 -13.08 -28.79
CA LEU A 115 -8.68 -13.74 -29.20
C LEU A 115 -9.20 -13.18 -30.52
#